data_AF-A0A538NK28-F1
#
_entry.id   AF-A0A538NK28-F1
#
_cell.length_a   1.000
_cell.length_b   1.000
_cell.length_c   1.000
_cell.angle_alpha   90.00
_cell.angle_beta   90.00
_cell.angle_gamma   90.00
#
_symmetry.space_group_name_H-M   'P 1'
#
loop_
_entity.id
_entity.type
_entity.pdbx_description
1 polymer ?
#
loop_
_entity_poly.entity_id
_entity_poly.type
_entity_poly.pdbx_seq_one_letter_code
_entity_poly.pdbx_strand_id
1 'polypeptide(L)'
;MNWEMISAIGQVLGAAGVIISLIYLAAQIRNQNKESRRTAMNVLTTHWSDLTKTLVENPDLAALWLRGLQSFDALDGPAKLRLGAHLGRFLRFADSLYLGLIDGMLD
;
A
#
# COMPACT_ATOMS: atom_id res chain seq x y z
N MET A 1 -3.16 -55.14 24.30
CA MET A 1 -3.53 -53.84 23.68
C MET A 1 -2.23 -53.09 23.42
N ASN A 2 -1.76 -53.14 22.17
CA ASN A 2 -0.37 -52.85 21.81
C ASN A 2 -0.12 -51.34 21.76
N TRP A 3 0.93 -50.91 22.45
CA TRP A 3 1.52 -49.57 22.34
C TRP A 3 1.78 -49.15 20.88
N GLU A 4 2.06 -50.10 20.00
CA GLU A 4 2.19 -49.87 18.55
C GLU A 4 0.90 -49.34 17.92
N MET A 5 -0.26 -49.83 18.34
CA MET A 5 -1.55 -49.39 17.81
C MET A 5 -1.86 -47.96 18.25
N ILE A 6 -1.52 -47.61 19.50
CA ILE A 6 -1.63 -46.25 20.04
C ILE A 6 -0.68 -45.31 19.28
N SER A 7 0.56 -45.74 19.03
CA SER A 7 1.55 -44.98 18.25
C SER A 7 1.09 -44.75 16.81
N ALA A 8 0.56 -45.78 16.15
CA ALA A 8 0.04 -45.69 14.79
C ALA A 8 -1.14 -44.70 14.70
N ILE A 9 -2.08 -44.75 15.66
CA ILE A 9 -3.19 -43.79 15.73
C ILE A 9 -2.67 -42.37 15.94
N GLY A 10 -1.69 -42.17 16.82
CA GLY A 10 -1.06 -40.88 17.06
C GLY A 10 -0.37 -40.31 15.81
N GLN A 11 0.31 -41.16 15.03
CA GLN A 11 0.95 -40.76 13.78
C GLN A 11 -0.08 -40.37 12.71
N VAL A 12 -1.18 -41.12 12.57
CA VAL A 12 -2.25 -40.79 11.62
C VAL A 12 -2.94 -39.49 12.01
N LEU A 13 -3.23 -39.29 13.29
CA LEU A 13 -3.82 -38.03 13.79
C LEU A 13 -2.87 -36.85 13.62
N GLY A 14 -1.57 -37.05 13.88
CA GLY A 14 -0.54 -36.03 13.64
C GLY A 14 -0.44 -35.66 12.17
N ALA A 15 -0.37 -36.64 11.27
CA ALA A 15 -0.34 -36.41 9.84
C ALA A 15 -1.61 -35.71 9.33
N ALA A 16 -2.79 -36.12 9.82
CA ALA A 16 -4.05 -35.46 9.52
C ALA A 16 -4.06 -34.01 10.00
N GLY A 17 -3.56 -33.75 11.22
CA GLY A 17 -3.39 -32.41 11.77
C GLY A 17 -2.52 -31.53 10.89
N VAL A 18 -1.36 -32.03 10.44
CA VAL A 18 -0.46 -31.30 9.53
C VAL A 18 -1.15 -30.97 8.21
N ILE A 19 -1.85 -31.93 7.59
CA ILE A 19 -2.58 -31.69 6.33
C ILE A 19 -3.64 -30.60 6.51
N ILE A 20 -4.42 -30.67 7.60
CA ILE A 20 -5.44 -29.65 7.91
C ILE A 20 -4.79 -28.28 8.11
N SER A 21 -3.68 -28.21 8.86
CA SER A 21 -2.94 -26.96 9.06
C SER A 21 -2.41 -26.36 7.76
N LEU A 22 -1.91 -27.18 6.83
CA LEU A 22 -1.44 -26.71 5.52
C LEU A 22 -2.59 -26.17 4.66
N ILE A 23 -3.74 -26.84 4.65
CA ILE A 23 -4.94 -26.36 3.92
C ILE A 23 -5.40 -25.02 4.50
N TYR A 24 -5.46 -24.91 5.83
CA TYR A 24 -5.82 -23.68 6.51
C TYR A 24 -4.84 -22.54 6.17
N LEU A 25 -3.53 -22.80 6.23
CA LEU A 25 -2.49 -21.82 5.90
C LEU A 25 -2.60 -21.35 4.44
N ALA A 26 -2.84 -22.26 3.50
CA ALA A 26 -3.03 -21.91 2.09
C ALA A 26 -4.25 -20.99 1.89
N ALA A 27 -5.37 -21.30 2.57
CA ALA A 27 -6.56 -20.45 2.55
C ALA A 27 -6.30 -19.08 3.22
N GLN A 28 -5.55 -19.08 4.33
CA GLN A 28 -5.17 -17.88 5.08
C GLN A 28 -4.33 -16.94 4.21
N ILE A 29 -3.29 -17.44 3.53
CA ILE A 29 -2.42 -16.65 2.65
C ILE A 29 -3.25 -16.03 1.51
N ARG A 30 -4.17 -16.79 0.91
CA ARG A 30 -5.01 -16.28 -0.18
C ARG A 30 -5.92 -15.14 0.29
N ASN A 31 -6.50 -15.25 1.48
CA ASN A 31 -7.31 -14.18 2.07
C ASN A 31 -6.46 -12.97 2.46
N GLN A 32 -5.29 -13.19 3.07
CA GLN A 32 -4.35 -12.13 3.43
C GLN A 32 -3.86 -11.34 2.21
N ASN A 33 -3.59 -12.00 1.08
CA ASN A 33 -3.21 -11.31 -0.16
C ASN A 33 -4.32 -10.39 -0.66
N LYS A 34 -5.59 -10.82 -0.58
CA LYS A 34 -6.74 -10.00 -0.97
C LYS A 34 -6.93 -8.79 -0.05
N GLU A 35 -6.72 -8.97 1.25
CA GLU A 35 -6.82 -7.90 2.23
C GLU A 35 -5.66 -6.90 2.10
N SER A 36 -4.43 -7.41 1.96
CA SER A 36 -3.23 -6.60 1.72
C SER A 36 -3.39 -5.68 0.51
N ARG A 37 -3.92 -6.22 -0.60
CA ARG A 37 -4.24 -5.43 -1.80
C ARG A 37 -5.24 -4.30 -1.52
N ARG A 38 -6.30 -4.57 -0.75
CA ARG A 38 -7.29 -3.55 -0.38
C ARG A 38 -6.68 -2.47 0.52
N THR A 39 -5.85 -2.87 1.47
CA THR A 39 -5.14 -1.94 2.36
C THR A 39 -4.21 -1.03 1.57
N ALA A 40 -3.46 -1.57 0.61
CA ALA A 40 -2.61 -0.78 -0.26
C ALA A 40 -3.40 0.25 -1.09
N MET A 41 -4.52 -0.17 -1.69
CA MET A 41 -5.39 0.73 -2.43
C MET A 41 -5.98 1.83 -1.54
N ASN A 42 -6.38 1.51 -0.31
CA ASN A 42 -6.89 2.49 0.64
C ASN A 42 -5.82 3.51 1.05
N VAL A 43 -4.58 3.06 1.27
CA VAL A 43 -3.45 3.96 1.58
C VAL A 43 -3.19 4.92 0.42
N LEU A 44 -3.15 4.41 -0.82
CA LEU A 44 -2.96 5.23 -2.01
C LEU A 44 -4.11 6.23 -2.19
N THR A 45 -5.36 5.78 -2.04
CA THR A 45 -6.54 6.65 -2.11
C THR A 45 -6.48 7.76 -1.05
N THR A 46 -6.05 7.43 0.17
CA THR A 46 -5.92 8.39 1.27
C THR A 46 -4.82 9.40 0.99
N HIS A 47 -3.65 8.95 0.53
CA HIS A 47 -2.54 9.83 0.14
C HIS A 47 -2.92 10.77 -1.00
N TRP A 48 -3.62 10.26 -2.02
CA TRP A 48 -4.14 11.06 -3.12
C TRP A 48 -5.14 12.10 -2.65
N SER A 49 -6.08 11.69 -1.78
CA SER A 49 -7.05 12.59 -1.19
C SER A 49 -6.37 13.69 -0.38
N ASP A 50 -5.35 13.38 0.42
CA ASP A 50 -4.59 14.37 1.20
C ASP A 50 -3.86 15.39 0.31
N LEU A 51 -3.21 14.91 -0.76
CA LEU A 51 -2.56 15.77 -1.76
C LEU A 51 -3.56 16.72 -2.43
N THR A 52 -4.68 16.18 -2.88
CA THR A 52 -5.71 16.98 -3.57
C THR A 52 -6.37 17.97 -2.60
N LYS A 53 -6.67 17.52 -1.38
CA LYS A 53 -7.24 18.34 -0.32
C LYS A 53 -6.33 19.52 0.04
N THR A 54 -5.02 19.30 0.07
CA THR A 54 -4.04 20.37 0.33
C THR A 54 -4.16 21.52 -0.68
N LEU A 55 -4.42 21.23 -1.96
CA LEU A 55 -4.63 22.26 -2.99
C LEU A 55 -6.02 22.89 -2.92
N VAL A 56 -7.05 22.09 -2.64
CA VAL A 56 -8.45 22.55 -2.58
C VAL A 56 -8.67 23.49 -1.38
N GLU A 57 -8.11 23.16 -0.22
CA GLU A 57 -8.30 23.92 1.02
C GLU A 57 -7.33 25.10 1.16
N ASN A 58 -6.30 25.19 0.30
CA ASN A 58 -5.32 26.26 0.34
C ASN A 58 -5.28 27.02 -1.00
N PRO A 59 -6.14 28.05 -1.17
CA PRO A 59 -6.20 28.86 -2.39
C PRO A 59 -4.85 29.52 -2.75
N ASP A 60 -4.07 29.93 -1.74
CA ASP A 60 -2.75 30.53 -1.97
C ASP A 60 -1.77 29.53 -2.57
N LEU A 61 -1.79 28.28 -2.09
CA LEU A 61 -0.98 27.21 -2.64
C LEU A 61 -1.43 26.83 -4.05
N ALA A 62 -2.73 26.76 -4.31
CA ALA A 62 -3.26 26.53 -5.66
C ALA A 62 -2.84 27.64 -6.64
N ALA A 63 -2.94 28.91 -6.24
CA ALA A 63 -2.48 30.03 -7.05
C ALA A 63 -0.96 30.00 -7.27
N LEU A 64 -0.19 29.65 -6.24
CA LEU A 64 1.25 29.44 -6.33
C LEU A 64 1.59 28.32 -7.32
N TRP A 65 0.86 27.20 -7.30
CA TRP A 65 1.04 26.11 -8.26
C TRP A 65 0.82 26.56 -9.69
N LEU A 66 -0.29 27.27 -9.97
CA LEU A 66 -0.57 27.79 -11.30
C LEU A 66 0.53 28.76 -11.79
N ARG A 67 0.98 29.67 -10.91
CA ARG A 67 2.08 30.60 -11.22
C ARG A 67 3.40 29.88 -11.44
N GLY A 68 3.72 28.89 -10.62
CA GLY A 68 4.94 28.10 -10.73
C GLY A 68 5.01 27.25 -11.99
N LEU A 69 3.86 26.75 -12.46
CA LEU A 69 3.76 26.05 -13.75
C LEU A 69 3.96 26.99 -14.95
N GLN A 70 3.57 28.26 -14.83
CA GLN A 70 3.79 29.27 -15.87
C GLN A 70 5.22 29.78 -15.90
N SER A 71 5.78 30.10 -14.73
CA SER A 71 7.17 30.57 -14.61
C SER A 71 7.69 30.27 -13.21
N PHE A 72 8.48 29.20 -13.10
CA PHE A 72 9.15 28.84 -11.85
C PHE A 72 10.19 29.89 -11.45
N ASP A 73 10.90 30.47 -12.41
CA ASP A 73 11.95 31.46 -12.14
C ASP A 73 11.42 32.75 -11.53
N ALA A 74 10.18 33.12 -11.85
CA ALA A 74 9.49 34.28 -11.30
C ALA A 74 9.05 34.11 -9.82
N LEU A 75 9.20 32.92 -9.24
CA LEU A 75 8.90 32.68 -7.83
C LEU A 75 10.04 33.10 -6.91
N ASP A 76 9.68 33.65 -5.75
CA ASP A 76 10.61 33.93 -4.67
C ASP A 76 11.07 32.63 -3.98
N GLY A 77 12.18 32.69 -3.24
CA GLY A 77 12.78 31.52 -2.58
C GLY A 77 11.79 30.70 -1.73
N PRO A 78 11.00 31.34 -0.83
CA PRO A 78 9.99 30.64 -0.03
C PRO A 78 8.90 29.95 -0.88
N ALA A 79 8.45 30.59 -1.96
CA ALA A 79 7.47 30.02 -2.88
C ALA A 79 8.04 28.81 -3.63
N LYS A 80 9.28 28.89 -4.10
CA LYS A 80 9.99 27.76 -4.72
C LYS A 80 10.10 26.57 -3.77
N LEU A 81 10.44 26.82 -2.50
CA LEU A 81 10.52 25.76 -1.49
C LEU A 81 9.15 25.10 -1.23
N ARG A 82 8.09 25.91 -1.07
CA ARG A 82 6.72 25.39 -0.85
C ARG A 82 6.22 24.56 -2.03
N LEU A 83 6.40 25.07 -3.25
CA LEU A 83 6.03 24.37 -4.47
C LEU A 83 6.83 23.08 -4.63
N GLY A 84 8.16 23.14 -4.46
CA GLY A 84 9.06 21.99 -4.55
C GLY A 84 8.74 20.91 -3.51
N ALA A 85 8.44 21.29 -2.28
CA ALA A 85 8.02 20.35 -1.23
C ALA A 85 6.70 19.64 -1.60
N HIS A 86 5.73 20.39 -2.16
CA HIS A 86 4.46 19.80 -2.57
C HIS A 86 4.62 18.89 -3.80
N LEU A 87 5.40 19.32 -4.81
CA LEU A 87 5.80 18.50 -5.96
C LEU A 87 6.51 17.22 -5.52
N GLY A 88 7.42 17.30 -4.55
CA GLY A 88 8.09 16.13 -3.99
C GLY A 88 7.13 15.13 -3.34
N ARG A 89 6.07 15.59 -2.66
CA ARG A 89 5.00 14.69 -2.16
C ARG A 89 4.23 14.05 -3.32
N PHE A 90 3.94 14.80 -4.39
CA PHE A 90 3.27 14.28 -5.58
C PHE A 90 4.10 13.22 -6.31
N LEU A 91 5.38 13.47 -6.52
CA LEU A 91 6.30 12.52 -7.16
C LEU A 91 6.43 11.23 -6.36
N ARG A 92 6.57 11.32 -5.03
CA ARG A 92 6.58 10.12 -4.16
C ARG A 92 5.29 9.33 -4.25
N PHE A 93 4.15 9.99 -4.41
CA PHE A 93 2.88 9.30 -4.64
C PHE A 93 2.86 8.57 -5.99
N ALA A 94 3.35 9.20 -7.06
CA ALA A 94 3.48 8.55 -8.37
C ALA A 94 4.44 7.34 -8.34
N ASP A 95 5.57 7.46 -7.65
CA ASP A 95 6.49 6.34 -7.40
C ASP A 95 5.80 5.19 -6.65
N SER A 96 5.01 5.52 -5.62
CA SER A 96 4.26 4.51 -4.85
C SER A 96 3.22 3.79 -5.71
N LEU A 97 2.57 4.50 -6.64
CA LEU A 97 1.66 3.88 -7.62
C LEU A 97 2.41 2.96 -8.58
N TYR A 98 3.54 3.43 -9.11
CA TYR A 98 4.35 2.66 -10.06
C TYR A 98 4.89 1.37 -9.44
N LEU A 99 5.46 1.45 -8.23
CA LEU A 99 5.91 0.27 -7.49
C LEU A 99 4.75 -0.68 -7.18
N GLY A 100 3.60 -0.15 -6.78
CA GLY A 100 2.39 -0.95 -6.53
C GLY A 100 1.88 -1.70 -7.77
N LEU A 101 2.05 -1.14 -8.97
CA LEU A 101 1.72 -1.79 -10.24
C LEU A 101 2.72 -2.93 -10.54
N ILE A 102 4.01 -2.68 -10.38
CA ILE A 102 5.06 -3.67 -10.65
C ILE A 102 4.97 -4.86 -9.69
N ASP A 103 4.66 -4.62 -8.42
CA ASP A 103 4.53 -5.66 -7.40
C ASP A 103 3.23 -6.49 -7.53
N GLY A 104 2.38 -6.21 -8.53
CA GLY A 104 1.10 -6.90 -8.75
C GLY A 104 0.06 -6.60 -7.67
N MET A 105 0.25 -5.51 -6.93
CA MET A 105 -0.64 -5.07 -5.86
C MET A 105 -1.79 -4.23 -6.43
N LEU A 106 -1.54 -3.52 -7.54
CA LEU A 106 -2.53 -2.79 -8.33
C LEU A 106 -2.68 -3.52 -9.68
N ASP A 107 -3.93 -3.79 -10.11
CA ASP A 107 -4.19 -4.41 -11.43
C ASP A 107 -4.58 -3.29 -12.41
#